data_AF-A0A8S0VJ78-F1
#
_entry.id   AF-A0A8S0VJ78-F1
#
_cell.length_a   1.000
_cell.length_b   1.000
_cell.length_c   1.000
_cell.angle_alpha   90.00
_cell.angle_beta   90.00
_cell.angle_gamma   90.00
#
_symmetry.space_group_name_H-M   'P 1'
#
loop_
_entity.id
_entity.type
_entity.pdbx_description
1 polymer ?
#
loop_
_entity_poly.entity_id
_entity_poly.type
_entity_poly.pdbx_seq_one_letter_code
_entity_poly.pdbx_strand_id
1 'polypeptide(L)'
;MAAGWKAKLIVETWSRGGAIATSIGLAVASRHGGGRHICIVPDEESRVEYVAAMEKSRMSSQVVVGKAEVEEVVENLEGIDFLVVDSRRNEFARILRVAKLGQRGAVLICKNANSRAASDFRWRSVVDGESRIVRSMFLPVGRGLDIAHVGARGESTAFGKGERRWIKRIDRQSGEEFVIRK
;
A
#
# COMPACT_ATOMS: atom_id res chain seq x y z
N MET A 1 -11.13 0.03 3.70
CA MET A 1 -9.94 0.78 4.14
C MET A 1 -9.80 2.11 3.42
N ALA A 2 -9.49 2.15 2.11
CA ALA A 2 -9.27 3.40 1.37
C ALA A 2 -10.44 4.42 1.46
N ALA A 3 -11.68 3.97 1.30
CA ALA A 3 -12.85 4.84 1.46
C ALA A 3 -12.99 5.39 2.88
N GLY A 4 -12.69 4.57 3.90
CA GLY A 4 -12.71 5.00 5.31
C GLY A 4 -11.63 6.05 5.63
N TRP A 5 -10.48 6.00 4.94
CA TRP A 5 -9.44 7.04 5.01
C TRP A 5 -9.83 8.33 4.27
N LYS A 6 -10.89 8.30 3.46
CA LYS A 6 -11.26 9.36 2.51
C LYS A 6 -10.07 9.75 1.61
N ALA A 7 -9.38 8.74 1.09
CA ALA A 7 -8.21 8.93 0.23
C ALA A 7 -8.57 9.74 -1.02
N LYS A 8 -7.80 10.81 -1.30
CA LYS A 8 -7.93 11.65 -2.49
C LYS A 8 -7.04 11.16 -3.62
N LEU A 9 -5.86 10.64 -3.29
CA LEU A 9 -4.99 9.96 -4.24
C LEU A 9 -4.73 8.52 -3.80
N ILE A 10 -5.28 7.58 -4.56
CA ILE A 10 -5.05 6.14 -4.43
C ILE A 10 -4.12 5.70 -5.56
N VAL A 11 -2.98 5.12 -5.21
CA VAL A 11 -2.00 4.58 -6.15
C VAL A 11 -1.87 3.09 -5.92
N GLU A 12 -1.86 2.30 -6.98
CA GLU A 12 -1.47 0.89 -6.90
C GLU A 12 -0.42 0.54 -7.95
N THR A 13 0.37 -0.48 -7.65
CA THR A 13 1.18 -1.17 -8.65
C THR A 13 0.52 -2.50 -9.00
N TRP A 14 0.41 -2.79 -10.29
CA TRP A 14 -0.13 -4.04 -10.78
C TRP A 14 0.86 -4.71 -11.74
N SER A 15 0.89 -6.04 -11.71
CA SER A 15 1.74 -6.85 -12.59
C SER A 15 0.90 -7.95 -13.20
N ARG A 16 1.25 -8.32 -14.44
CA ARG A 16 0.58 -9.33 -15.26
C ARG A 16 0.18 -10.60 -14.49
N GLY A 17 -1.00 -11.14 -14.80
CA GLY A 17 -1.58 -12.26 -14.05
C GLY A 17 -1.95 -11.91 -12.60
N GLY A 18 -1.96 -10.63 -12.24
CA GLY A 18 -2.37 -10.15 -10.92
C GLY A 18 -3.89 -10.19 -10.76
N ALA A 19 -4.36 -10.56 -9.57
CA ALA A 19 -5.79 -10.56 -9.28
C ALA A 19 -6.37 -9.14 -9.37
N ILE A 20 -7.41 -8.96 -10.18
CA ILE A 20 -8.03 -7.64 -10.45
C ILE A 20 -8.96 -7.16 -9.33
N ALA A 21 -9.37 -8.05 -8.42
CA ALA A 21 -10.32 -7.74 -7.36
C ALA A 21 -9.87 -6.57 -6.46
N THR A 22 -8.55 -6.43 -6.22
CA THR A 22 -8.01 -5.29 -5.46
C THR A 22 -8.25 -3.99 -6.21
N SER A 23 -7.88 -3.94 -7.48
CA SER A 23 -8.04 -2.78 -8.37
C SER A 23 -9.49 -2.33 -8.50
N ILE A 24 -10.42 -3.29 -8.61
CA ILE A 24 -11.87 -3.03 -8.57
C ILE A 24 -12.26 -2.38 -7.25
N GLY A 25 -11.83 -2.95 -6.12
CA GLY A 25 -12.12 -2.41 -4.79
C GLY A 25 -11.55 -0.99 -4.59
N LEU A 26 -10.38 -0.71 -5.15
CA LEU A 26 -9.76 0.63 -5.11
C LEU A 26 -10.51 1.63 -5.98
N ALA A 27 -10.92 1.24 -7.19
CA ALA A 27 -11.73 2.09 -8.08
C ALA A 27 -13.10 2.42 -7.47
N VAL A 28 -13.74 1.44 -6.83
CA VAL A 28 -14.99 1.66 -6.07
C VAL A 28 -14.73 2.62 -4.91
N ALA A 29 -13.67 2.41 -4.14
CA ALA A 29 -13.32 3.27 -3.01
C ALA A 29 -13.01 4.72 -3.44
N SER A 30 -12.27 4.92 -4.53
CA SER A 30 -11.99 6.26 -5.06
C SER A 30 -13.26 6.97 -5.50
N ARG A 31 -14.16 6.26 -6.20
CA ARG A 31 -15.45 6.81 -6.65
C ARG A 31 -16.32 7.25 -5.48
N HIS A 32 -16.45 6.41 -4.45
CA HIS A 32 -17.20 6.75 -3.24
C HIS A 32 -16.57 7.91 -2.45
N GLY A 33 -15.24 8.00 -2.40
CA GLY A 33 -14.52 9.05 -1.67
C GLY A 33 -14.33 10.37 -2.44
N GLY A 34 -14.77 10.43 -3.70
CA GLY A 34 -14.46 11.55 -4.60
C GLY A 34 -12.95 11.75 -4.77
N GLY A 35 -12.20 10.65 -4.88
CA GLY A 35 -10.77 10.60 -5.10
C GLY A 35 -10.40 10.03 -6.47
N ARG A 36 -9.10 9.95 -6.74
CA ARG A 36 -8.54 9.41 -7.98
C ARG A 36 -7.84 8.08 -7.72
N HIS A 37 -7.98 7.15 -8.64
CA HIS A 37 -7.28 5.87 -8.64
C HIS A 37 -6.32 5.80 -9.83
N ILE A 38 -5.02 5.68 -9.55
CA ILE A 38 -3.95 5.50 -10.52
C ILE A 38 -3.35 4.10 -10.34
N CYS A 39 -3.36 3.30 -11.41
CA CYS A 39 -2.67 2.03 -11.47
C CYS A 39 -1.40 2.19 -12.31
N ILE A 40 -0.27 1.76 -11.75
CA ILE A 40 1.03 1.76 -12.41
C ILE A 40 1.37 0.33 -12.81
N VAL A 41 1.67 0.12 -14.08
CA VAL A 41 2.03 -1.18 -14.67
C VAL A 41 3.40 -1.12 -15.34
N PRO A 42 4.15 -2.24 -15.42
CA PRO A 42 5.50 -2.23 -15.96
C PRO A 42 5.60 -2.00 -17.47
N ASP A 43 4.62 -2.48 -18.24
CA ASP A 43 4.71 -2.55 -19.68
C ASP A 43 3.33 -2.44 -20.33
N GLU A 44 3.31 -2.17 -21.65
CA GLU A 44 2.07 -1.96 -22.39
C GLU A 44 1.22 -3.24 -22.47
N GLU A 45 1.83 -4.41 -22.54
CA GLU A 45 1.11 -5.69 -22.49
C GLU A 45 0.37 -5.85 -21.15
N SER A 46 1.01 -5.49 -20.03
CA SER A 46 0.39 -5.46 -18.72
C SER A 46 -0.74 -4.43 -18.63
N ARG A 47 -0.61 -3.28 -19.31
CA ARG A 47 -1.68 -2.28 -19.42
C ARG A 47 -2.90 -2.84 -20.14
N VAL A 48 -2.70 -3.48 -21.29
CA VAL A 48 -3.79 -4.07 -22.09
C VAL A 48 -4.55 -5.10 -21.26
N GLU A 49 -3.85 -6.02 -20.59
CA GLU A 49 -4.47 -7.03 -19.74
C GLU A 49 -5.25 -6.41 -18.57
N TYR A 50 -4.65 -5.43 -17.89
CA TYR A 50 -5.27 -4.74 -16.78
C TYR A 50 -6.56 -4.00 -17.20
N VAL A 51 -6.49 -3.23 -18.29
CA VAL A 51 -7.65 -2.47 -18.80
C VAL A 51 -8.77 -3.42 -19.19
N ALA A 52 -8.47 -4.49 -19.94
CA ALA A 52 -9.47 -5.49 -20.31
C ALA A 52 -10.13 -6.15 -19.10
N ALA A 53 -9.37 -6.41 -18.02
CA ALA A 53 -9.91 -6.98 -16.79
C ALA A 53 -10.80 -5.99 -16.01
N MET A 54 -10.44 -4.71 -15.99
CA MET A 54 -11.26 -3.65 -15.38
C MET A 54 -12.57 -3.43 -16.15
N GLU A 55 -12.52 -3.41 -17.49
CA GLU A 55 -13.67 -3.22 -18.36
C GLU A 55 -14.70 -4.35 -18.23
N LYS A 56 -14.25 -5.62 -18.12
CA LYS A 56 -15.12 -6.77 -17.83
C LYS A 56 -15.94 -6.57 -16.54
N SER A 57 -15.42 -5.78 -15.61
CA SER A 57 -16.06 -5.47 -14.33
C SER A 57 -16.78 -4.12 -14.33
N ARG A 58 -16.91 -3.46 -15.48
CA ARG A 58 -17.49 -2.11 -15.65
C ARG A 58 -16.81 -1.05 -14.76
N MET A 59 -15.52 -1.23 -14.52
CA MET A 59 -14.70 -0.30 -13.76
C MET A 59 -13.65 0.32 -14.68
N SER A 60 -13.15 1.49 -14.28
CA SER A 60 -12.04 2.16 -14.95
C SER A 60 -11.11 2.79 -13.91
N SER A 61 -9.85 2.97 -14.29
CA SER A 61 -8.86 3.71 -13.51
C SER A 61 -7.89 4.38 -14.47
N GLN A 62 -7.20 5.43 -14.01
CA GLN A 62 -6.07 5.97 -14.76
C GLN A 62 -4.95 4.92 -14.74
N VAL A 63 -4.37 4.61 -15.89
CA VAL A 63 -3.27 3.64 -16.00
C VAL A 63 -2.02 4.34 -16.53
N VAL A 64 -0.90 4.13 -15.86
CA VAL A 64 0.41 4.68 -16.26
C VAL A 64 1.37 3.52 -16.47
N VAL A 65 2.09 3.53 -17.60
CA VAL A 65 3.11 2.54 -17.91
C VAL A 65 4.47 3.06 -17.46
N GLY A 66 5.10 2.36 -16.51
CA GLY A 66 6.46 2.64 -16.04
C GLY A 66 7.50 2.05 -16.99
N LYS A 67 7.84 2.79 -18.05
CA LYS A 67 8.69 2.29 -19.16
C LYS A 67 10.10 1.87 -18.75
N ALA A 68 10.70 2.53 -17.76
CA ALA A 68 12.04 2.23 -17.25
C ALA A 68 11.94 1.65 -15.84
N GLU A 69 11.38 2.42 -14.90
CA GLU A 69 11.22 2.00 -13.52
C GLU A 69 9.88 2.48 -12.94
N VAL A 70 9.21 1.62 -12.17
CA VAL A 70 7.93 1.98 -11.50
C VAL A 70 8.15 3.05 -10.42
N GLU A 71 9.33 3.07 -9.80
CA GLU A 71 9.69 4.02 -8.75
C GLU A 71 9.73 5.46 -9.25
N GLU A 72 10.25 5.72 -10.45
CA GLU A 72 10.27 7.06 -11.06
C GLU A 72 8.86 7.62 -11.25
N VAL A 73 7.91 6.77 -11.67
CA VAL A 73 6.50 7.19 -11.82
C VAL A 73 5.92 7.58 -10.47
N VAL A 74 6.21 6.81 -9.42
CA VAL A 74 5.73 7.08 -8.06
C VAL A 74 6.37 8.33 -7.46
N GLU A 75 7.66 8.57 -7.71
CA GLU A 75 8.38 9.75 -7.25
C GLU A 75 7.81 11.06 -7.82
N ASN A 76 7.27 11.00 -9.03
CA ASN A 76 6.61 12.14 -9.69
C ASN A 76 5.17 12.40 -9.20
N LEU A 77 4.61 11.51 -8.39
CA LEU A 77 3.29 11.72 -7.78
C LEU A 77 3.43 12.39 -6.42
N GLU A 78 2.58 13.37 -6.16
CA GLU A 78 2.54 14.08 -4.88
C GLU A 78 1.22 13.85 -4.14
N GLY A 79 1.31 13.82 -2.81
CA GLY A 79 0.13 13.76 -1.96
C GLY A 79 -0.55 12.40 -1.97
N ILE A 80 0.22 11.31 -2.02
CA ILE A 80 -0.32 9.95 -2.00
C ILE A 80 -0.94 9.68 -0.61
N ASP A 81 -2.25 9.41 -0.58
CA ASP A 81 -2.99 9.10 0.65
C ASP A 81 -3.10 7.60 0.90
N PHE A 82 -3.06 6.81 -0.17
CA PHE A 82 -3.23 5.36 -0.12
C PHE A 82 -2.40 4.69 -1.20
N LEU A 83 -1.45 3.83 -0.81
CA LEU A 83 -0.53 3.17 -1.74
C LEU A 83 -0.60 1.66 -1.57
N VAL A 84 -0.83 0.92 -2.66
CA VAL A 84 -0.81 -0.55 -2.69
C VAL A 84 0.31 -1.02 -3.60
N VAL A 85 1.33 -1.65 -3.03
CA VAL A 85 2.49 -2.18 -3.76
C VAL A 85 2.42 -3.70 -3.83
N ASP A 86 2.75 -4.26 -4.99
CA ASP A 86 2.86 -5.71 -5.18
C ASP A 86 4.26 -6.22 -4.82
N SER A 87 4.38 -6.93 -3.70
CA SER A 87 5.64 -7.51 -3.20
C SER A 87 6.11 -8.76 -3.95
N ARG A 88 5.48 -9.12 -5.08
CA ARG A 88 6.06 -10.10 -6.02
C ARG A 88 7.37 -9.59 -6.64
N ARG A 89 7.58 -8.28 -6.63
CA ARG A 89 8.78 -7.63 -7.16
C ARG A 89 9.70 -7.21 -6.03
N ASN A 90 11.01 -7.31 -6.25
CA ASN A 90 12.02 -6.86 -5.27
C ASN A 90 12.06 -5.32 -5.11
N GLU A 91 11.41 -4.58 -6.01
CA GLU A 91 11.42 -3.10 -6.03
C GLU A 91 10.45 -2.47 -5.02
N PHE A 92 9.60 -3.25 -4.35
CA PHE A 92 8.55 -2.68 -3.49
C PHE A 92 9.10 -1.75 -2.41
N ALA A 93 10.28 -2.08 -1.84
CA ALA A 93 10.94 -1.23 -0.86
C ALA A 93 11.41 0.11 -1.45
N ARG A 94 11.82 0.14 -2.72
CA ARG A 94 12.23 1.36 -3.41
C ARG A 94 11.04 2.25 -3.72
N ILE A 95 9.95 1.66 -4.22
CA ILE A 95 8.67 2.34 -4.46
C ILE A 95 8.18 3.03 -3.17
N LEU A 96 8.24 2.34 -2.03
CA LEU A 96 7.81 2.90 -0.75
C LEU A 96 8.70 4.08 -0.28
N ARG A 97 10.00 4.07 -0.61
CA ARG A 97 10.94 5.13 -0.21
C ARG A 97 10.76 6.43 -0.98
N VAL A 98 10.44 6.34 -2.27
CA VAL A 98 10.27 7.52 -3.13
C VAL A 98 8.85 8.10 -3.10
N ALA A 99 7.91 7.41 -2.44
CA ALA A 99 6.52 7.83 -2.36
C ALA A 99 6.35 9.12 -1.53
N LYS A 100 5.90 10.20 -2.18
CA LYS A 100 5.58 11.48 -1.53
C LYS A 100 4.18 11.44 -0.93
N LEU A 101 4.11 11.21 0.37
CA LEU A 101 2.85 11.04 1.11
C LEU A 101 2.09 12.36 1.29
N GLY A 102 0.77 12.26 1.45
CA GLY A 102 -0.10 13.39 1.77
C GLY A 102 0.20 14.04 3.12
N GLN A 103 -0.15 15.32 3.26
CA GLN A 103 0.00 16.10 4.50
C GLN A 103 -0.75 15.49 5.70
N ARG A 104 -1.79 14.69 5.44
CA ARG A 104 -2.58 13.99 6.47
C ARG A 104 -1.97 12.64 6.88
N GLY A 105 -0.82 12.27 6.32
CA GLY A 105 -0.29 10.92 6.35
C GLY A 105 -0.90 10.05 5.24
N ALA A 106 -0.60 8.75 5.29
CA ALA A 106 -1.03 7.79 4.29
C ALA A 106 -1.19 6.37 4.85
N VAL A 107 -1.94 5.54 4.13
CA VAL A 107 -1.99 4.10 4.36
C VAL A 107 -1.22 3.38 3.25
N LEU A 108 -0.15 2.69 3.64
CA LEU A 108 0.71 1.91 2.75
C LEU A 108 0.39 0.43 2.92
N ILE A 109 0.32 -0.29 1.80
CA ILE A 109 -0.06 -1.70 1.77
C ILE A 109 0.89 -2.46 0.86
N CYS A 110 1.41 -3.57 1.35
CA CYS A 110 2.16 -4.55 0.57
C CYS A 110 1.31 -5.81 0.41
N LYS A 111 0.85 -6.09 -0.81
CA LYS A 111 0.19 -7.37 -1.14
C LYS A 111 1.22 -8.41 -1.52
N ASN A 112 0.93 -9.69 -1.28
CA ASN A 112 1.88 -10.80 -1.46
C ASN A 112 3.07 -10.75 -0.49
N ALA A 113 2.82 -10.28 0.74
CA ALA A 113 3.84 -10.06 1.76
C ALA A 113 4.42 -11.35 2.41
N ASN A 114 3.90 -12.53 2.07
CA ASN A 114 4.52 -13.81 2.42
C ASN A 114 5.58 -14.28 1.39
N SER A 115 5.89 -13.47 0.37
CA SER A 115 6.99 -13.77 -0.54
C SER A 115 8.33 -13.76 0.21
N ARG A 116 9.31 -14.57 -0.25
CA ARG A 116 10.68 -14.55 0.30
C ARG A 116 11.30 -13.15 0.28
N ALA A 117 10.91 -12.30 -0.68
CA ALA A 117 11.34 -10.91 -0.77
C ALA A 117 10.81 -10.02 0.36
N ALA A 118 9.68 -10.38 0.98
CA ALA A 118 9.00 -9.58 1.99
C ALA A 118 9.19 -10.12 3.43
N SER A 119 9.82 -11.29 3.61
CA SER A 119 10.00 -11.90 4.94
C SER A 119 10.82 -11.03 5.91
N ASP A 120 11.81 -10.29 5.41
CA ASP A 120 12.68 -9.41 6.21
C ASP A 120 12.23 -7.94 6.22
N PHE A 121 11.12 -7.64 5.55
CA PHE A 121 10.64 -6.29 5.40
C PHE A 121 10.21 -5.68 6.73
N ARG A 122 10.67 -4.44 6.98
CA ARG A 122 10.27 -3.61 8.12
C ARG A 122 9.85 -2.24 7.61
N TRP A 123 8.65 -1.80 7.95
CA TRP A 123 8.17 -0.46 7.59
C TRP A 123 9.14 0.67 7.97
N ARG A 124 9.84 0.55 9.11
CA ARG A 124 10.82 1.55 9.55
C ARG A 124 12.02 1.75 8.62
N SER A 125 12.31 0.80 7.72
CA SER A 125 13.46 0.92 6.79
C SER A 125 13.10 1.55 5.44
N VAL A 126 11.82 1.89 5.23
CA VAL A 126 11.33 2.45 3.97
C VAL A 126 10.49 3.71 4.14
N VAL A 127 9.96 3.97 5.33
CA VAL A 127 9.29 5.23 5.64
C VAL A 127 10.34 6.26 6.02
N ASP A 128 10.28 7.43 5.39
CA ASP A 128 11.17 8.57 5.66
C ASP A 128 11.20 8.92 7.15
N GLY A 129 12.37 9.30 7.67
CA GLY A 129 12.60 9.56 9.10
C GLY A 129 11.74 10.70 9.66
N GLU A 130 11.25 11.59 8.80
CA GLU A 130 10.33 12.67 9.16
C GLU A 130 8.87 12.23 9.30
N SER A 131 8.55 11.01 8.84
CA SER A 131 7.21 10.42 8.88
C SER A 131 7.15 9.29 9.91
N ARG A 132 6.16 9.35 10.81
CA ARG A 132 5.99 8.33 11.86
C ARG A 132 5.07 7.20 11.41
N ILE A 133 5.46 5.96 11.68
CA ILE A 133 4.53 4.83 11.63
C ILE A 133 3.64 4.87 12.87
N VAL A 134 2.36 5.17 12.67
CA VAL A 134 1.34 5.24 13.72
C VAL A 134 0.96 3.83 14.16
N ARG A 135 0.70 2.95 13.18
CA ARG A 135 0.33 1.56 13.39
C ARG A 135 0.76 0.74 12.17
N SER A 136 1.27 -0.46 12.39
CA SER A 136 1.47 -1.45 11.33
C SER A 136 0.83 -2.77 11.74
N MET A 137 0.38 -3.55 10.76
CA MET A 137 -0.25 -4.84 10.96
C MET A 137 -0.03 -5.74 9.74
N PHE A 138 0.28 -7.00 10.01
CA PHE A 138 0.27 -8.05 9.01
C PHE A 138 -1.04 -8.84 9.10
N LEU A 139 -1.66 -9.14 7.95
CA LEU A 139 -2.86 -9.96 7.85
C LEU A 139 -2.58 -11.20 6.96
N PRO A 140 -2.82 -12.42 7.45
CA PRO A 140 -2.57 -13.66 6.71
C PRO A 140 -3.70 -13.96 5.70
N VAL A 141 -4.09 -12.96 4.90
CA VAL A 141 -5.15 -13.10 3.88
C VAL A 141 -4.51 -13.27 2.51
N GLY A 142 -4.94 -14.30 1.76
CA GLY A 142 -4.34 -14.64 0.46
C GLY A 142 -2.87 -14.99 0.59
N ARG A 143 -1.98 -14.30 -0.14
CA ARG A 143 -0.52 -14.44 -0.02
C ARG A 143 0.12 -13.47 0.99
N GLY A 144 -0.65 -13.05 1.99
CA GLY A 144 -0.22 -12.12 3.01
C GLY A 144 -0.37 -10.66 2.58
N LEU A 145 -0.75 -9.82 3.55
CA LEU A 145 -0.98 -8.39 3.39
C LEU A 145 -0.31 -7.66 4.55
N ASP A 146 0.73 -6.87 4.28
CA ASP A 146 1.33 -5.99 5.28
C ASP A 146 0.78 -4.58 5.11
N ILE A 147 0.43 -3.92 6.21
CA ILE A 147 -0.22 -2.61 6.21
C ILE A 147 0.51 -1.71 7.19
N ALA A 148 0.80 -0.48 6.78
CA ALA A 148 1.23 0.59 7.67
C ALA A 148 0.37 1.84 7.49
N HIS A 149 -0.08 2.38 8.61
CA HIS A 149 -0.57 3.73 8.72
C HIS A 149 0.62 4.63 9.10
N VAL A 150 0.95 5.54 8.20
CA VAL A 150 1.97 6.56 8.36
C VAL A 150 1.28 7.88 8.67
N GLY A 151 1.68 8.54 9.76
CA GLY A 151 1.13 9.81 10.21
C GLY A 151 1.67 10.99 9.41
N ALA A 152 1.09 12.17 9.66
CA ALA A 152 1.53 13.42 9.06
C ALA A 152 2.99 13.75 9.44
N ARG A 153 3.67 14.42 8.51
CA ARG A 153 5.05 14.89 8.68
C ARG A 153 5.08 15.97 9.77
N GLY A 154 6.00 15.85 10.74
CA GLY A 154 6.13 16.83 11.83
C GLY A 154 5.22 16.64 13.05
N GLU A 155 4.32 15.65 13.05
CA GLU A 155 3.49 15.34 14.23
C GLU A 155 4.26 14.42 15.22
N SER A 156 5.20 15.01 15.95
CA SER A 156 5.94 14.35 17.03
C SER A 156 5.09 14.24 18.30
N THR A 157 3.96 13.52 18.25
CA THR A 157 3.38 13.04 19.51
C THR A 157 4.30 11.94 20.04
N ALA A 158 5.27 12.33 20.86
CA ALA A 158 6.06 11.44 21.68
C ALA A 158 5.12 10.37 22.24
N PHE A 159 5.38 9.09 21.93
CA PHE A 159 4.63 8.00 22.54
C PHE A 159 4.78 8.17 24.05
N GLY A 160 3.70 8.59 24.70
CA GLY A 160 3.64 8.82 26.13
C GLY A 160 4.21 7.62 26.87
N LYS A 161 5.18 7.88 27.74
CA LYS A 161 5.70 6.91 28.71
C LYS A 161 4.50 6.31 29.46
N GLY A 162 4.30 4.99 29.32
CA GLY A 162 3.60 4.21 30.33
C GLY A 162 2.11 3.93 30.17
N GLU A 163 1.52 3.99 28.97
CA GLU A 163 0.14 3.53 28.80
C GLU A 163 0.04 2.02 28.60
N ARG A 164 -0.80 1.38 29.42
CA ARG A 164 -1.22 -0.03 29.30
C ARG A 164 -1.82 -0.25 27.91
N ARG A 165 -1.05 -0.83 27.00
CA ARG A 165 -1.48 -1.04 25.61
C ARG A 165 -1.55 -2.52 25.28
N TRP A 166 -2.59 -2.90 24.55
CA TRP A 166 -2.68 -4.19 23.90
C TRP A 166 -1.76 -4.21 22.68
N ILE A 167 -0.93 -5.25 22.62
CA ILE A 167 -0.02 -5.54 21.51
C ILE A 167 -0.56 -6.80 20.84
N LYS A 168 -1.04 -6.66 19.60
CA LYS A 168 -1.45 -7.78 18.76
C LYS A 168 -0.30 -8.12 17.81
N ARG A 169 0.18 -9.35 17.87
CA ARG A 169 1.19 -9.92 16.97
C ARG A 169 0.55 -11.08 16.23
N ILE A 170 0.75 -11.16 14.92
CA ILE A 170 0.32 -12.30 14.12
C ILE A 170 1.57 -13.00 13.60
N ASP A 171 1.65 -14.32 13.77
CA ASP A 171 2.70 -15.11 13.15
C ASP A 171 2.53 -15.16 11.63
N ARG A 172 3.61 -14.90 10.89
CA ARG A 172 3.54 -14.82 9.42
C ARG A 172 3.40 -16.18 8.74
N GLN A 173 3.85 -17.26 9.39
CA GLN A 173 3.79 -18.61 8.84
C GLN A 173 2.52 -19.34 9.26
N SER A 174 2.20 -19.37 10.55
CA SER A 174 1.02 -20.08 11.08
C SER A 174 -0.26 -19.26 11.01
N GLY A 175 -0.16 -17.92 10.96
CA GLY A 175 -1.31 -17.02 11.02
C GLY A 175 -1.90 -16.86 12.44
N GLU A 176 -1.29 -17.47 13.46
CA GLU A 176 -1.75 -17.41 14.84
C GLU A 176 -1.67 -16.00 15.41
N GLU A 177 -2.69 -15.62 16.19
CA GLU A 177 -2.79 -14.32 16.85
C GLU A 177 -2.34 -14.40 18.31
N PHE A 178 -1.37 -13.55 18.66
CA PHE A 178 -0.87 -13.36 20.02
C PHE A 178 -1.27 -11.97 20.50
N VAL A 179 -1.96 -11.91 21.63
CA VAL A 179 -2.40 -10.65 22.24
C VAL A 179 -1.72 -10.49 23.61
N ILE A 180 -0.88 -9.48 23.73
CA ILE A 180 -0.07 -9.21 24.92
C ILE A 180 -0.51 -7.88 25.52
N ARG A 181 -0.79 -7.84 26.81
CA ARG A 181 -1.04 -6.60 27.55
C ARG A 181 0.27 -6.11 28.16
N LYS A 182 0.65 -4.87 27.86
CA LYS A 182 1.79 -4.19 28.49
C LYS A 182 1.37 -3.47 29.78
#